data_AF-A0A497NLX6-F1
#
_entry.id   AF-A0A497NLX6-F1
#
_cell.length_a   1.000
_cell.length_b   1.000
_cell.length_c   1.000
_cell.angle_alpha   90.00
_cell.angle_beta   90.00
_cell.angle_gamma   90.00
#
_symmetry.space_group_name_H-M   'P 1'
#
loop_
_entity.id
_entity.type
_entity.pdbx_description
1 polymer ?
#
loop_
_entity_poly.entity_id
_entity_poly.type
_entity_poly.pdbx_seq_one_letter_code
_entity_poly.pdbx_strand_id
1 'polypeptide(L)' 'MTIEVDLREIKSLLSALNKKIDMLIEDREILSLMVLAERSLKDFLEKEPDVYSVKDIKVRYC' A
#
# COMPACT_ATOMS: atom_id res chain seq x y z
N MET A 1 -28.32 20.53 -22.35
CA MET A 1 -27.58 19.25 -22.24
C MET A 1 -27.44 18.69 -23.63
N THR A 2 -26.26 18.84 -24.23
CA THR A 2 -25.94 18.25 -25.53
C THR A 2 -25.26 16.92 -25.25
N ILE A 3 -25.73 15.85 -25.89
CA ILE A 3 -25.27 14.46 -25.71
C ILE A 3 -23.73 14.33 -25.75
N GLU A 4 -23.04 15.19 -26.49
CA GLU A 4 -21.57 15.25 -26.55
C GLU A 4 -20.91 15.61 -25.22
N VAL A 5 -21.53 16.48 -24.41
CA VAL A 5 -21.04 16.85 -23.08
C VAL A 5 -21.14 15.64 -22.15
N ASP A 6 -22.28 14.97 -22.15
CA ASP A 6 -22.52 13.78 -21.32
C ASP A 6 -21.57 12.64 -21.71
N LEU A 7 -21.34 12.42 -23.01
CA LEU A 7 -20.36 11.44 -23.51
C LEU A 7 -18.92 11.76 -23.09
N ARG A 8 -18.56 13.05 -23.05
CA ARG A 8 -17.24 13.49 -22.60
C ARG A 8 -17.07 13.26 -21.09
N GLU A 9 -18.11 13.54 -20.32
CA GLU A 9 -18.12 13.30 -18.87
C GLU A 9 -18.01 11.82 -18.54
N ILE A 10 -18.79 10.96 -19.21
CA ILE A 10 -18.71 9.50 -19.07
C ILE A 10 -17.30 8.99 -19.37
N LYS A 11 -16.67 9.46 -20.44
CA LYS A 11 -15.28 9.08 -20.78
C LYS A 11 -14.29 9.51 -19.69
N SER A 12 -14.47 10.71 -19.13
CA SER A 12 -13.62 11.22 -18.05
C SER A 12 -13.76 10.36 -16.79
N LEU A 13 -14.99 10.04 -16.40
CA LEU A 13 -15.28 9.18 -15.25
C LEU A 13 -14.71 7.77 -15.43
N LEU A 14 -14.84 7.20 -16.63
CA LEU A 14 -14.27 5.88 -16.95
C LEU A 14 -12.74 5.89 -16.87
N SER A 15 -12.08 6.94 -17.37
CA SER A 15 -10.63 7.09 -17.26
C SER A 15 -10.18 7.21 -15.80
N ALA A 16 -10.91 7.97 -14.98
CA ALA A 16 -10.62 8.07 -13.55
C ALA A 16 -10.84 6.74 -12.83
N LEU A 17 -11.88 5.98 -13.19
CA LEU A 17 -12.14 4.66 -12.64
C LEU A 17 -11.01 3.67 -12.97
N ASN A 18 -10.56 3.64 -14.22
CA ASN A 18 -9.45 2.77 -14.63
C ASN A 18 -8.19 3.06 -13.83
N LYS A 19 -7.81 4.34 -13.68
CA LYS A 19 -6.65 4.71 -12.85
C LYS A 19 -6.78 4.23 -11.40
N LYS A 20 -7.98 4.29 -10.82
CA LYS A 20 -8.22 3.77 -9.46
C LYS A 20 -8.10 2.26 -9.39
N ILE A 21 -8.56 1.55 -10.40
CA ILE A 21 -8.41 0.09 -10.48
C ILE A 21 -6.93 -0.27 -10.57
N ASP A 22 -6.14 0.43 -11.40
CA ASP A 22 -4.71 0.18 -11.55
C ASP A 22 -3.98 0.35 -10.20
N MET A 23 -4.25 1.44 -9.46
CA MET A 23 -3.67 1.66 -8.13
C MET A 23 -4.06 0.55 -7.14
N LEU A 24 -5.33 0.11 -7.15
CA LEU A 24 -5.79 -0.96 -6.26
C LEU A 24 -5.14 -2.32 -6.58
N ILE A 25 -4.83 -2.58 -7.85
CA ILE A 25 -4.11 -3.80 -8.27
C ILE A 25 -2.68 -3.74 -7.76
N GLU A 26 -1.98 -2.62 -7.97
CA GLU A 26 -0.61 -2.42 -7.49
C GLU A 26 -0.51 -2.59 -5.97
N ASP A 27 -1.37 -1.93 -5.21
CA ASP A 27 -1.42 -2.04 -3.74
C ASP A 27 -1.62 -3.50 -3.28
N ARG A 28 -2.49 -4.23 -3.98
CA ARG A 28 -2.75 -5.63 -3.67
C ARG A 28 -1.55 -6.53 -3.97
N GLU A 29 -0.83 -6.28 -5.05
CA GLU A 29 0.38 -7.01 -5.39
C GLU A 29 1.48 -6.76 -4.36
N ILE A 30 1.70 -5.50 -3.99
CA ILE A 30 2.63 -5.10 -2.94
C ILE A 30 2.30 -5.82 -1.62
N LEU A 31 1.04 -5.75 -1.18
CA LEU A 31 0.61 -6.41 0.06
C LEU A 31 0.83 -7.92 0.01
N SER A 32 0.54 -8.54 -1.13
CA SER A 32 0.75 -9.99 -1.32
C SER A 32 2.22 -10.37 -1.22
N LEU A 33 3.12 -9.56 -1.81
CA LEU A 33 4.56 -9.74 -1.70
C LEU A 33 5.04 -9.55 -0.25
N MET A 34 4.53 -8.54 0.46
CA MET A 34 4.88 -8.29 1.86
C MET A 34 4.49 -9.49 2.75
N VAL A 35 3.28 -10.02 2.60
CA VAL A 35 2.82 -11.19 3.37
C VAL A 35 3.65 -12.43 3.03
N LEU A 36 4.02 -12.61 1.76
CA LEU A 36 4.88 -13.72 1.36
C LEU A 36 6.28 -13.60 1.98
N ALA A 37 6.87 -12.40 1.94
CA ALA A 37 8.18 -12.13 2.53
C ALA A 37 8.17 -12.34 4.05
N GLU A 38 7.16 -11.81 4.75
CA GLU A 38 6.94 -12.01 6.19
C GLU A 38 6.91 -13.51 6.53
N ARG A 39 6.07 -14.29 5.83
CA ARG A 39 5.95 -15.74 6.07
C ARG A 39 7.25 -16.48 5.78
N SER A 40 7.95 -16.12 4.71
CA SER A 40 9.20 -16.77 4.32
C SER A 40 10.35 -16.46 5.29
N LEU A 41 10.35 -15.26 5.88
CA LEU A 41 11.43 -14.79 6.74
C LEU A 41 11.12 -14.97 8.23
N LYS A 42 9.90 -15.34 8.60
CA LYS A 42 9.46 -15.47 9.99
C LYS A 42 10.44 -16.28 10.85
N ASP A 43 10.73 -17.52 10.47
CA ASP A 43 11.60 -18.42 11.25
C ASP A 43 13.06 -17.95 11.29
N PHE A 44 13.48 -17.12 10.33
CA PHE A 44 14.80 -16.51 10.31
C PHE A 44 14.87 -15.35 11.30
N LEU A 45 13.89 -14.43 11.24
CA LEU A 45 13.81 -13.25 12.09
C LEU A 45 13.46 -13.57 13.55
N GLU A 46 12.68 -14.63 13.82
CA GLU A 46 12.36 -15.07 15.19
C GLU A 46 13.59 -15.49 16.01
N LYS A 47 14.70 -15.81 15.33
CA LYS A 47 15.97 -16.18 15.98
C LYS A 47 16.87 -14.98 16.23
N GLU A 48 16.54 -13.82 15.68
CA GLU A 48 17.32 -12.62 15.89
C GLU A 48 17.04 -12.05 17.29
N PRO A 49 18.08 -11.68 18.05
CA PRO A 49 17.89 -11.04 19.34
C PRO A 49 17.32 -9.63 19.17
N ASP A 50 16.46 -9.20 20.09
CA ASP A 50 16.00 -7.81 20.16
C ASP A 50 17.19 -6.88 20.44
N VAL A 51 17.70 -6.21 19.41
CA VAL A 51 18.88 -5.33 19.51
C VAL A 51 18.53 -3.99 20.18
N TYR A 52 17.26 -3.58 20.09
CA TYR A 52 16.75 -2.32 20.64
C TYR A 52 15.53 -2.57 21.52
N SER A 53 15.48 -1.84 22.63
CA SER A 53 14.37 -1.86 23.57
C SER A 53 13.77 -0.47 23.73
N VAL A 54 12.57 -0.40 24.31
CA VAL A 54 11.93 0.88 24.68
C VAL A 54 12.83 1.71 25.61
N LYS A 55 13.72 1.08 26.38
CA LYS A 55 14.68 1.76 27.26
C LYS A 55 15.77 2.51 26.51
N ASP A 56 16.06 2.11 25.27
CA ASP A 56 17.05 2.75 24.41
C ASP A 56 16.52 4.03 23.74
N ILE A 57 15.20 4.25 23.83
CA ILE A 57 14.55 5.44 23.29
C ILE A 57 14.92 6.65 24.17
N LYS A 58 15.97 7.38 23.77
CA LYS A 58 16.32 8.68 24.34
C LYS A 58 15.38 9.78 23.81
N VAL A 59 14.12 9.76 24.23
CA VAL A 59 13.24 10.92 23.99
C VAL A 59 13.59 12.00 25.01
N ARG A 60 14.19 13.12 24.56
CA ARG A 60 14.01 14.37 25.30
C ARG A 60 12.57 14.81 25.07
N TYR A 61 11.75 14.79 26.10
CA TYR A 61 10.58 15.65 26.13
C TYR A 61 11.12 17.09 26.17
N CYS A 62 10.98 17.80 25.06
CA CYS A 62 11.20 19.25 24.97
C CYS A 62 9.89 19.98 25.26
#